data_AF-K1RZD3-F1
#
_entry.id   AF-K1RZD3-F1
#
_cell.length_a   1.000
_cell.length_b   1.000
_cell.length_c   1.000
_cell.angle_alpha   90.00
_cell.angle_beta   90.00
_cell.angle_gamma   90.00
#
_symmetry.space_group_name_H-M   'P 1'
#
loop_
_entity.id
_entity.type
_entity.pdbx_description
1 polymer ?
#
loop_
_entity_poly.entity_id
_entity_poly.type
_entity_poly.pdbx_seq_one_letter_code
_entity_poly.pdbx_strand_id
1 'polypeptide(L)'
;MNDTVGKSGIEKALEDELRGKDGTRTITLTNGEVTSAEVSEEAKGGHTVKLTVDSDFQRDLQEILVNFMADLRKQSEYKDVN
;
A
#
# COMPACT_ATOMS: atom_id res chain seq x y z
N MET A 1 -17.58 -0.14 7.72
CA MET A 1 -16.85 -1.32 7.23
C MET A 1 -16.03 -0.90 6.00
N ASN A 2 -15.13 0.07 6.18
CA ASN A 2 -14.45 0.79 5.09
C ASN A 2 -12.92 0.76 5.21
N ASP A 3 -12.36 -0.19 5.97
CA ASP A 3 -10.93 -0.23 6.23
C ASP A 3 -10.16 -0.70 4.99
N THR A 4 -9.12 0.04 4.63
CA THR A 4 -8.12 -0.39 3.65
C THR A 4 -7.19 -1.39 4.33
N VAL A 5 -7.21 -2.64 3.87
CA VAL A 5 -6.36 -3.73 4.40
C VAL A 5 -5.42 -4.20 3.29
N GLY A 6 -4.14 -4.35 3.61
CA GLY A 6 -3.16 -4.99 2.75
C GLY A 6 -3.46 -6.48 2.58
N LYS A 7 -4.03 -6.89 1.45
CA LYS A 7 -4.49 -8.29 1.28
C LYS A 7 -3.42 -9.25 0.76
N SER A 8 -2.28 -8.73 0.31
CA SER A 8 -1.24 -9.54 -0.31
C SER A 8 0.17 -8.99 -0.06
N GLY A 9 1.16 -9.81 -0.38
CA GLY A 9 2.56 -9.42 -0.37
C GLY A 9 3.05 -8.91 0.98
N ILE A 10 3.82 -7.83 0.93
CA ILE A 10 4.46 -7.25 2.10
C ILE A 10 3.47 -6.49 2.99
N GLU A 11 2.39 -5.95 2.42
CA GLU A 11 1.37 -5.21 3.19
C GLU A 11 0.62 -6.14 4.13
N LYS A 12 0.24 -7.33 3.66
CA LYS A 12 -0.36 -8.35 4.54
C LYS A 12 0.58 -8.77 5.67
N ALA A 13 1.88 -8.90 5.36
CA ALA A 13 2.88 -9.33 6.34
C ALA A 13 3.19 -8.26 7.40
N LEU A 14 2.95 -6.98 7.08
CA LEU A 14 3.25 -5.83 7.93
C LEU A 14 1.99 -5.09 8.40
N GLU A 15 0.80 -5.64 8.19
CA GLU A 15 -0.48 -4.99 8.49
C GLU A 15 -0.54 -4.50 9.94
N ASP A 16 -0.03 -5.29 10.90
CA ASP A 16 -0.04 -4.92 12.32
C ASP A 16 0.78 -3.65 12.62
N GLU A 17 1.84 -3.41 11.84
CA GLU A 17 2.67 -2.20 11.97
C GLU A 17 2.10 -1.04 11.16
N LEU A 18 1.56 -1.29 9.97
CA LEU A 18 1.10 -0.26 9.06
C LEU A 18 -0.30 0.26 9.41
N ARG A 19 -1.13 -0.56 10.06
CA ARG A 19 -2.52 -0.21 10.37
C ARG A 19 -2.58 0.79 11.51
N GLY A 20 -3.17 1.95 11.21
CA GLY A 20 -3.53 2.95 12.21
C GLY A 20 -4.68 2.49 13.10
N LYS A 21 -4.84 3.17 14.24
CA LYS A 21 -6.01 3.01 15.11
C LYS A 21 -6.98 4.15 14.85
N ASP A 22 -8.21 3.79 14.48
CA ASP A 22 -9.27 4.76 14.29
C ASP A 22 -9.60 5.47 15.60
N GLY A 23 -9.84 6.77 15.53
CA GLY A 23 -10.37 7.55 16.64
C GLY A 23 -11.90 7.51 16.65
N THR A 24 -12.49 7.75 17.82
CA THR A 24 -13.94 7.83 17.97
C THR A 24 -14.34 9.22 18.47
N ARG A 25 -15.45 9.74 17.92
CA ARG A 25 -16.04 11.03 18.33
C ARG A 25 -17.49 10.83 18.70
N THR A 26 -17.88 11.38 19.84
CA THR A 26 -19.26 11.36 20.32
C THR A 26 -19.90 12.71 20.00
N ILE A 27 -21.02 12.68 19.28
CA ILE A 27 -21.79 13.88 18.96
C ILE A 27 -23.12 13.80 19.71
N THR A 28 -23.41 14.81 20.53
CA THR A 28 -24.69 14.93 21.23
C THR A 28 -25.60 15.85 20.43
N LEU A 29 -26.82 15.37 20.14
CA LEU A 29 -27.86 16.11 19.42
C LEU A 29 -29.04 16.37 20.35
N THR A 30 -29.53 17.60 20.39
CA THR A 30 -30.77 17.97 21.08
C THR A 30 -31.71 18.59 20.05
N ASN A 31 -32.91 18.05 19.89
CA ASN A 31 -33.92 18.51 18.92
C ASN A 31 -33.42 18.60 17.46
N GLY A 32 -32.50 17.73 17.06
CA GLY A 32 -31.93 17.71 15.71
C GLY A 32 -30.77 18.68 15.48
N GLU A 33 -30.40 19.47 16.49
CA GLU A 33 -29.27 20.39 16.44
C GLU A 33 -28.08 19.84 17.24
N VAL A 34 -26.87 19.93 16.68
CA VAL A 34 -25.65 19.44 17.34
C VAL A 34 -25.36 20.33 18.54
N THR A 35 -25.45 19.77 19.74
CA THR A 35 -25.29 20.51 21.00
C THR A 35 -23.87 20.36 21.56
N SER A 36 -23.18 19.25 21.26
CA SER A 36 -21.75 19.09 21.56
C SER A 36 -21.10 18.02 20.67
N ALA A 37 -19.79 18.13 20.50
CA ALA A 37 -18.96 17.09 19.87
C ALA A 37 -17.68 16.92 20.68
N GLU A 38 -17.48 15.72 21.23
CA GLU A 38 -16.32 15.37 22.04
C GLU A 38 -15.51 14.26 21.36
N VAL A 39 -14.19 14.38 21.39
CA VAL A 39 -13.29 13.31 20.95
C VAL A 39 -13.20 12.30 22.09
N SER A 40 -13.74 11.09 21.88
CA SER A 40 -13.71 10.02 22.87
C SER A 40 -12.39 9.26 22.81
N GLU A 41 -11.86 9.02 21.60
CA GLU A 41 -10.55 8.42 21.39
C GLU A 41 -9.85 9.09 20.20
N GLU A 42 -8.58 9.45 20.37
CA GLU A 42 -7.79 10.06 19.29
C GLU A 42 -7.35 9.00 18.28
N ALA A 43 -7.45 9.35 16.99
CA ALA A 43 -6.92 8.53 15.91
C ALA A 43 -5.38 8.52 15.96
N LYS A 44 -4.77 7.36 15.77
CA LYS A 44 -3.31 7.19 15.74
C LYS A 44 -2.89 6.60 14.40
N GLY A 45 -1.97 7.27 13.71
CA GLY A 45 -1.36 6.70 12.52
C GLY A 45 -0.59 5.42 12.84
N GLY A 46 -0.55 4.49 11.88
CA GLY A 46 0.32 3.31 11.96
C GLY A 46 1.79 3.70 11.88
N HIS A 47 2.67 2.73 12.10
CA HIS A 47 4.11 2.91 12.01
C HIS A 47 4.59 2.93 10.55
N THR A 48 5.76 3.56 10.35
CA THR A 48 6.49 3.48 9.09
C THR A 48 7.52 2.38 9.16
N VAL A 49 7.47 1.44 8.19
CA VAL A 49 8.46 0.35 8.09
C VAL A 49 9.53 0.72 7.06
N LYS A 50 10.80 0.65 7.48
CA LYS A 50 11.94 0.80 6.57
C LYS A 50 12.36 -0.57 6.06
N LEU A 51 12.30 -0.76 4.75
CA LEU A 51 12.73 -2.00 4.10
C LEU A 51 14.25 -2.05 3.96
N THR A 52 14.77 -3.27 3.84
CA THR A 52 16.18 -3.52 3.47
C THR A 52 16.41 -3.44 1.96
N VAL A 53 15.34 -3.38 1.17
CA VAL A 53 15.39 -3.25 -0.29
C VAL A 53 15.84 -1.83 -0.65
N ASP A 54 16.84 -1.75 -1.51
CA ASP A 54 17.28 -0.50 -2.13
C ASP A 54 16.44 -0.23 -3.39
N SER A 55 15.87 0.98 -3.48
CA SER A 55 14.94 1.32 -4.57
C SER A 55 15.62 1.51 -5.91
N ASP A 56 16.85 1.98 -5.94
CA ASP A 56 17.58 2.21 -7.19
C ASP A 56 18.07 0.88 -7.74
N PHE A 57 18.64 0.03 -6.89
CA PHE A 57 19.03 -1.33 -7.28
C PHE A 57 17.82 -2.16 -7.77
N GLN A 58 16.68 -2.06 -7.10
CA GLN A 58 15.47 -2.77 -7.50
C GLN A 58 14.97 -2.30 -8.88
N ARG A 59 15.08 -1.00 -9.19
CA ARG A 59 14.70 -0.46 -10.50
C ARG A 59 15.65 -0.96 -11.60
N ASP A 60 16.95 -0.89 -11.35
CA ASP A 60 17.97 -1.35 -12.31
C ASP A 60 17.79 -2.84 -12.61
N LEU A 61 17.53 -3.67 -11.59
CA LEU A 61 17.24 -5.09 -11.76
C LEU A 61 16.00 -5.32 -12.65
N GLN A 62 14.93 -4.55 -12.44
CA GLN A 62 13.72 -4.66 -13.26
C GLN A 62 13.98 -4.28 -14.72
N GLU A 63 14.76 -3.24 -14.97
CA GLU A 63 15.14 -2.84 -16.33
C GLU A 63 15.95 -3.93 -17.04
N ILE A 64 16.91 -4.55 -16.35
CA ILE A 64 17.68 -5.68 -16.89
C ILE A 64 16.75 -6.83 -17.28
N LEU A 65 15.81 -7.19 -16.41
CA LEU A 65 14.86 -8.27 -16.69
C LEU A 65 13.96 -7.95 -17.89
N VAL A 66 13.46 -6.72 -17.97
CA VAL A 66 12.62 -6.27 -19.08
C VAL A 66 13.39 -6.30 -20.40
N ASN A 67 14.61 -5.79 -20.41
CA ASN A 67 15.47 -5.78 -21.60
C ASN A 67 15.80 -7.20 -22.06
N PHE A 68 16.15 -8.09 -21.11
CA PHE A 68 16.42 -9.49 -21.42
C PHE A 68 15.22 -10.19 -22.07
N MET A 69 14.00 -9.96 -21.54
CA MET A 69 12.79 -10.50 -22.15
C MET A 69 12.52 -9.94 -23.55
N ALA A 70 12.79 -8.65 -23.77
CA ALA A 70 12.63 -8.03 -25.09
C ALA A 70 13.59 -8.65 -26.12
N ASP A 71 14.83 -8.92 -25.72
CA ASP A 71 15.82 -9.55 -26.60
C ASP A 71 15.45 -10.99 -26.95
N LEU A 72 14.94 -11.76 -25.99
CA LEU A 72 14.43 -13.11 -26.25
C LEU A 72 13.27 -13.10 -27.27
N ARG A 73 12.35 -12.13 -27.18
CA ARG A 73 11.24 -12.00 -28.13
C ARG A 73 11.73 -11.69 -29.55
N LYS A 74 12.66 -10.74 -29.70
CA LYS A 74 13.26 -10.42 -31.01
C LYS A 74 13.94 -11.62 -31.67
N GLN A 75 14.62 -12.43 -30.87
CA GLN A 75 15.28 -13.65 -31.39
C GLN A 75 14.27 -14.72 -31.82
N SER A 76 13.11 -14.80 -31.18
CA SER A 76 12.02 -15.70 -31.60
C SER A 76 11.43 -15.25 -32.93
N GLU A 77 11.12 -13.95 -33.07
CA GLU A 77 10.54 -13.38 -34.29
C GLU A 77 11.46 -13.57 -35.52
N TYR A 78 12.79 -13.50 -35.34
CA TYR A 78 13.75 -13.77 -36.41
C TYR A 78 13.76 -15.24 -36.88
N LYS A 79 13.40 -16.20 -36.02
CA LYS A 79 13.36 -17.62 -36.38
C LYS A 79 12.09 -18.03 -37.11
N ASP A 80 10.99 -17.31 -36.92
CA ASP A 80 9.70 -17.60 -37.55
C ASP A 80 9.59 -17.05 -39.00
N VAL A 81 10.56 -16.23 -39.44
CA VAL A 81 10.61 -15.63 -40.78
C VAL A 81 11.56 -16.33 -41.75
N ASN A 82 12.13 -17.49 -41.39
CA ASN A 82 13.08 -18.24 -42.21
C ASN A 82 12.69 -19.72 -42.35
#